data_AF-A0A7S0S3T3-F1
#
_entry.id   AF-A0A7S0S3T3-F1
#
_cell.length_a   1.000
_cell.length_b   1.000
_cell.length_c   1.000
_cell.angle_alpha   90.00
_cell.angle_beta   90.00
_cell.angle_gamma   90.00
#
_symmetry.space_group_name_H-M   'P 1'
#
loop_
_entity.id
_entity.type
_entity.pdbx_description
1 polymer ?
#
loop_
_entity_poly.entity_id
_entity_poly.type
_entity_poly.pdbx_seq_one_letter_code
_entity_poly.pdbx_strand_id
1 'polypeptide(L)'
;MAEGGRPKLVLKPRNEEAAKKAEEDRAQKLANNPFGAAKPREAVLASRTGKTEQEILKEAVRHERLRLRLSAQQLEEKEALEALVAEVKEQVDKEEDESRRKALETLLEEREGAVDALMDKFAHMALDAAARGEVQRPSERRAAQAAAGDYGDDAGGGGGGRYGGGRGGSSYG
;
A
#
# COMPACT_ATOMS: atom_id res chain seq x y z
N MET A 1 23.72 -4.74 42.90
CA MET A 1 22.83 -5.25 41.85
C MET A 1 21.41 -5.27 42.40
N ALA A 2 20.52 -4.42 41.88
CA ALA A 2 19.06 -4.65 41.78
C ALA A 2 18.42 -3.42 41.09
N GLU A 3 17.58 -3.70 40.12
CA GLU A 3 17.12 -2.84 39.02
C GLU A 3 16.11 -1.76 39.45
N GLY A 4 16.38 -0.50 39.12
CA GLY A 4 15.42 0.61 39.23
C GLY A 4 14.45 0.63 38.03
N GLY A 5 13.52 -0.32 37.97
CA GLY A 5 12.47 -0.37 36.96
C GLY A 5 11.34 0.64 37.23
N ARG A 6 10.81 1.29 36.18
CA ARG A 6 9.67 2.22 36.27
C ARG A 6 8.45 1.51 36.91
N PRO A 7 7.70 2.17 37.82
CA PRO A 7 6.56 1.56 38.47
C PRO A 7 5.50 1.14 37.44
N LYS A 8 5.09 -0.14 37.49
CA LYS A 8 4.00 -0.66 36.66
C LYS A 8 2.68 -0.05 37.10
N LEU A 9 1.96 0.55 36.15
CA LEU A 9 0.63 1.11 36.37
C LEU A 9 -0.37 -0.04 36.58
N VAL A 10 -0.99 -0.09 37.76
CA VAL A 10 -2.09 -1.05 38.05
C VAL A 10 -3.40 -0.40 37.64
N LEU A 11 -3.95 -0.82 36.49
CA LEU A 11 -5.23 -0.34 36.00
C LEU A 11 -6.39 -1.06 36.70
N LYS A 12 -7.40 -0.28 37.10
CA LYS A 12 -8.66 -0.84 37.60
C LYS A 12 -9.40 -1.56 36.46
N PRO A 13 -10.19 -2.60 36.76
CA PRO A 13 -11.06 -3.23 35.77
C PRO A 13 -12.01 -2.20 35.16
N ARG A 14 -12.27 -2.35 33.85
CA ARG A 14 -13.07 -1.41 33.07
C ARG A 14 -14.49 -1.34 33.64
N ASN A 15 -14.93 -0.13 34.01
CA ASN A 15 -16.30 0.10 34.44
C ASN A 15 -17.24 0.04 33.22
N GLU A 16 -18.20 -0.88 33.25
CA GLU A 16 -19.12 -1.15 32.14
C GLU A 16 -20.04 0.05 31.83
N GLU A 17 -20.44 0.81 32.83
CA GLU A 17 -21.29 2.00 32.63
C GLU A 17 -20.51 3.14 31.97
N ALA A 18 -19.25 3.32 32.37
CA ALA A 18 -18.36 4.28 31.74
C ALA A 18 -17.99 3.86 30.31
N ALA A 19 -17.89 2.55 30.05
CA ALA A 19 -17.67 2.02 28.72
C ALA A 19 -18.85 2.29 27.79
N LYS A 20 -20.09 2.07 28.27
CA LYS A 20 -21.32 2.38 27.53
C LYS A 20 -21.45 3.87 27.23
N LYS A 21 -21.20 4.74 28.23
CA LYS A 21 -21.17 6.20 28.01
C LYS A 21 -20.12 6.63 26.98
N ALA A 22 -18.94 6.02 26.99
CA ALA A 22 -17.90 6.33 26.00
C ALA A 22 -18.28 5.90 24.57
N GLU A 23 -19.06 4.82 24.43
CA GLU A 23 -19.61 4.37 23.14
C GLU A 23 -20.75 5.30 22.65
N GLU A 24 -21.63 5.72 23.55
CA GLU A 24 -22.67 6.71 23.28
C GLU A 24 -22.07 8.06 22.86
N ASP A 25 -21.04 8.54 23.58
CA ASP A 25 -20.32 9.76 23.24
C ASP A 25 -19.59 9.66 21.88
N ARG A 26 -19.07 8.48 21.52
CA ARG A 26 -18.51 8.24 20.19
C ARG A 26 -19.58 8.31 19.11
N ALA A 27 -20.75 7.70 19.34
CA ALA A 27 -21.88 7.73 18.42
C ALA A 27 -22.41 9.16 18.22
N GLN A 28 -22.50 9.96 19.29
CA GLN A 28 -22.91 11.36 19.22
C GLN A 28 -21.87 12.25 18.51
N LYS A 29 -20.57 12.02 18.72
CA LYS A 29 -19.50 12.73 17.99
C LYS A 29 -19.46 12.35 16.51
N LEU A 30 -19.81 11.12 16.16
CA LEU A 30 -20.02 10.69 14.77
C LEU A 30 -21.22 11.40 14.15
N ALA A 31 -22.31 11.60 14.90
CA ALA A 31 -23.49 12.34 14.43
C ALA A 31 -23.23 13.85 14.28
N ASN A 32 -22.42 14.44 15.15
CA ASN A 32 -22.05 15.87 15.13
C ASN A 32 -20.72 16.15 14.39
N ASN A 33 -20.25 15.21 13.56
CA ASN A 33 -19.05 15.43 12.76
C ASN A 33 -19.28 16.61 11.80
N PRO A 34 -18.41 17.65 11.78
CA PRO A 34 -18.55 18.80 10.87
C PRO A 34 -18.48 18.42 9.38
N PHE A 35 -18.05 17.19 9.06
CA PHE A 35 -18.12 16.62 7.71
C PHE A 35 -19.44 15.86 7.42
N GLY A 36 -20.40 15.89 8.33
CA GLY A 36 -21.71 15.24 8.21
C GLY A 36 -21.62 13.72 8.03
N ALA A 37 -22.75 13.10 7.65
CA ALA A 37 -22.79 11.73 7.13
C ALA A 37 -22.11 11.68 5.73
N ALA A 38 -20.83 12.04 5.67
CA ALA A 38 -20.03 11.99 4.46
C ALA A 38 -20.11 10.57 3.90
N LYS A 39 -20.60 10.47 2.67
CA LYS A 39 -20.65 9.20 1.96
C LYS A 39 -19.23 8.61 1.93
N PRO A 40 -19.09 7.28 2.11
CA PRO A 40 -17.78 6.65 2.00
C PRO A 40 -17.19 6.97 0.63
N ARG A 41 -15.86 7.07 0.57
CA ARG A 41 -15.13 7.53 -0.63
C ARG A 41 -15.52 6.69 -1.86
N GLU A 42 -15.74 5.41 -1.67
CA GLU A 42 -16.14 4.43 -2.67
C GLU A 42 -17.53 4.76 -3.24
N ALA A 43 -18.49 5.15 -2.40
CA ALA A 43 -19.82 5.61 -2.80
C ALA A 43 -19.77 6.94 -3.58
N VAL A 44 -18.87 7.85 -3.18
CA VAL A 44 -18.64 9.12 -3.90
C VAL A 44 -18.02 8.85 -5.27
N LEU A 45 -17.07 7.93 -5.36
CA LEU A 45 -16.46 7.54 -6.63
C LEU A 45 -17.45 6.78 -7.53
N ALA A 46 -18.30 5.94 -6.95
CA ALA A 46 -19.35 5.19 -7.67
C ALA A 46 -20.32 6.14 -8.35
N SER A 47 -20.89 7.06 -7.58
CA SER A 47 -21.78 8.10 -8.09
C SER A 47 -21.12 9.01 -9.14
N ARG A 48 -19.82 9.28 -9.02
CA ARG A 48 -19.08 10.13 -9.97
C ARG A 48 -18.70 9.43 -11.28
N THR A 49 -18.42 8.13 -11.23
CA THR A 49 -17.93 7.35 -12.39
C THR A 49 -19.00 6.50 -13.05
N GLY A 50 -20.20 6.41 -12.46
CA GLY A 50 -21.30 5.56 -12.96
C GLY A 50 -21.06 4.07 -12.75
N LYS A 51 -20.05 3.70 -11.96
CA LYS A 51 -19.72 2.31 -11.62
C LYS A 51 -20.31 1.93 -10.28
N THR A 52 -20.47 0.62 -10.06
CA THR A 52 -20.85 0.11 -8.75
C THR A 52 -19.68 0.21 -7.76
N GLU A 53 -19.97 0.31 -6.47
CA GLU A 53 -18.93 0.35 -5.42
C GLU A 53 -18.02 -0.89 -5.47
N GLN A 54 -18.58 -2.06 -5.80
CA GLN A 54 -17.84 -3.29 -5.96
C GLN A 54 -16.83 -3.25 -7.11
N GLU A 55 -17.16 -2.58 -8.22
CA GLU A 55 -16.23 -2.41 -9.35
C GLU A 55 -15.09 -1.46 -9.01
N ILE A 56 -15.37 -0.39 -8.27
CA ILE A 56 -14.34 0.55 -7.81
C ILE A 56 -13.38 -0.12 -6.83
N LEU A 57 -13.91 -0.96 -5.94
CA LEU A 57 -13.07 -1.77 -5.05
C LEU A 57 -12.21 -2.75 -5.83
N LYS A 58 -12.77 -3.44 -6.84
CA LYS A 58 -12.00 -4.34 -7.71
C LYS A 58 -10.92 -3.60 -8.50
N GLU A 59 -11.21 -2.40 -9.01
CA GLU A 59 -10.22 -1.56 -9.70
C GLU A 59 -9.12 -1.06 -8.78
N ALA A 60 -9.46 -0.67 -7.55
CA ALA A 60 -8.49 -0.30 -6.53
C ALA A 60 -7.56 -1.49 -6.20
N VAL A 61 -8.13 -2.69 -6.00
CA VAL A 61 -7.36 -3.92 -5.76
C VAL A 61 -6.47 -4.27 -6.96
N ARG A 62 -6.95 -4.12 -8.20
CA ARG A 62 -6.12 -4.34 -9.40
C ARG A 62 -4.98 -3.33 -9.52
N HIS A 63 -5.24 -2.05 -9.24
CA HIS A 63 -4.20 -1.03 -9.22
C HIS A 63 -3.20 -1.22 -8.08
N GLU A 64 -3.63 -1.78 -6.95
CA GLU A 64 -2.74 -2.14 -5.84
C GLU A 64 -1.91 -3.40 -6.13
N ARG A 65 -2.49 -4.42 -6.81
CA ARG A 65 -1.75 -5.59 -7.31
C ARG A 65 -0.57 -5.18 -8.21
N LEU A 66 -0.79 -4.23 -9.13
CA LEU A 66 0.26 -3.67 -9.98
C LEU A 66 1.30 -2.82 -9.22
N ARG A 67 1.02 -2.45 -7.97
CA ARG A 67 1.90 -1.64 -7.10
C ARG A 67 2.35 -2.40 -5.86
N LEU A 68 2.21 -3.73 -5.84
CA LEU A 68 2.76 -4.58 -4.80
C LEU A 68 4.27 -4.29 -4.71
N ARG A 69 4.65 -3.55 -3.66
CA ARG A 69 6.06 -3.39 -3.30
C ARG A 69 6.45 -4.70 -2.64
N LEU A 70 6.94 -5.61 -3.47
CA LEU A 70 7.51 -6.87 -3.02
C LEU A 70 8.69 -6.58 -2.08
N SER A 71 8.84 -7.39 -1.05
CA SER A 71 10.05 -7.39 -0.23
C SER A 71 11.25 -7.89 -1.04
N ALA A 72 12.47 -7.64 -0.56
CA ALA A 72 13.68 -8.13 -1.25
C ALA A 72 13.66 -9.66 -1.47
N GLN A 73 13.21 -10.42 -0.47
CA GLN A 73 13.06 -11.88 -0.57
C GLN A 73 12.01 -12.29 -1.60
N GLN A 74 10.88 -11.58 -1.67
CA GLN A 74 9.83 -11.85 -2.66
C GLN A 74 10.28 -11.50 -4.10
N LEU A 75 11.14 -10.49 -4.25
CA LEU A 75 11.77 -10.18 -5.53
C LEU A 75 12.74 -11.27 -5.96
N GLU A 76 13.60 -11.76 -5.07
CA GLU A 76 14.52 -12.86 -5.35
C GLU A 76 13.76 -14.13 -5.77
N GLU A 77 12.68 -14.48 -5.07
CA GLU A 77 11.84 -15.64 -5.43
C GLU A 77 11.17 -15.47 -6.81
N LYS A 78 10.70 -14.26 -7.11
CA LYS A 78 10.11 -13.93 -8.43
C LYS A 78 11.17 -14.02 -9.52
N GLU A 79 12.32 -13.39 -9.34
CA GLU A 79 13.43 -13.37 -10.30
C GLU A 79 13.98 -14.79 -10.55
N ALA A 80 14.08 -15.62 -9.51
CA ALA A 80 14.51 -17.01 -9.66
C ALA A 80 13.55 -17.82 -10.53
N LEU A 81 12.23 -17.66 -10.35
CA LEU A 81 11.24 -18.34 -11.21
C LEU A 81 11.19 -17.75 -12.62
N GLU A 82 11.31 -16.42 -12.76
CA GLU A 82 11.37 -15.77 -14.07
C GLU A 82 12.62 -16.18 -14.86
N ALA A 83 13.76 -16.38 -14.19
CA ALA A 83 14.97 -16.91 -14.80
C ALA A 83 14.75 -18.33 -15.36
N LEU A 84 14.06 -19.20 -14.62
CA LEU A 84 13.71 -20.54 -15.10
C LEU A 84 12.74 -20.48 -16.29
N VAL A 85 11.77 -19.58 -16.28
CA VAL A 85 10.89 -19.34 -17.44
C VAL A 85 11.69 -18.87 -18.65
N ALA A 86 12.64 -17.95 -18.45
CA ALA A 86 13.50 -17.45 -19.52
C ALA A 86 14.39 -18.56 -20.11
N GLU A 87 14.94 -19.43 -19.27
CA GLU A 87 15.73 -20.59 -19.71
C GLU A 87 14.89 -21.54 -20.58
N VAL A 88 13.68 -21.89 -20.13
CA VAL A 88 12.79 -22.78 -20.90
C VAL A 88 12.33 -22.12 -22.19
N LYS A 89 12.06 -20.80 -22.19
CA LYS A 89 11.79 -20.02 -23.40
C LYS A 89 12.92 -20.11 -24.41
N GLU A 90 14.15 -19.92 -23.96
CA GLU A 90 15.33 -20.03 -24.82
C GLU A 90 15.50 -21.45 -25.39
N GLN A 91 15.13 -22.49 -24.62
CA GLN A 91 15.12 -23.87 -25.11
C GLN A 91 14.02 -24.10 -26.15
N VAL A 92 12.80 -23.57 -25.96
CA VAL A 92 11.72 -23.61 -26.96
C VAL A 92 12.14 -22.95 -28.27
N ASP A 93 12.80 -21.79 -28.20
CA ASP A 93 13.20 -21.02 -29.37
C ASP A 93 14.32 -21.68 -30.19
N LYS A 94 15.18 -22.49 -29.54
CA LYS A 94 16.30 -23.20 -30.17
C LYS A 94 15.97 -24.63 -30.60
N GLU A 95 14.86 -25.19 -30.16
CA GLU A 95 14.50 -26.58 -30.46
C GLU A 95 13.81 -26.68 -31.83
N GLU A 96 14.41 -27.45 -32.74
CA GLU A 96 13.90 -27.67 -34.10
C GLU A 96 12.93 -28.87 -34.17
N ASP A 97 13.00 -29.79 -33.18
CA ASP A 97 12.13 -30.97 -33.10
C ASP A 97 10.72 -30.59 -32.57
N GLU A 98 9.71 -30.69 -33.44
CA GLU A 98 8.33 -30.27 -33.18
C GLU A 98 7.66 -30.99 -31.99
N SER A 99 8.07 -32.24 -31.72
CA SER A 99 7.58 -33.02 -30.58
C SER A 99 8.19 -32.58 -29.24
N ARG A 100 9.48 -32.21 -29.25
CA ARG A 100 10.18 -31.67 -28.06
C ARG A 100 9.75 -30.24 -27.78
N ARG A 101 9.56 -29.44 -28.82
CA ARG A 101 9.03 -28.08 -28.71
C ARG A 101 7.68 -28.05 -28.00
N LYS A 102 6.73 -28.93 -28.37
CA LYS A 102 5.43 -29.02 -27.67
C LYS A 102 5.56 -29.39 -26.20
N ALA A 103 6.48 -30.30 -25.85
CA ALA A 103 6.74 -30.65 -24.47
C ALA A 103 7.35 -29.48 -23.67
N LEU A 104 8.25 -28.72 -24.29
CA LEU A 104 8.84 -27.52 -23.70
C LEU A 104 7.82 -26.37 -23.59
N GLU A 105 6.91 -26.21 -24.55
CA GLU A 105 5.79 -25.25 -24.49
C GLU A 105 4.84 -25.58 -23.32
N THR A 106 4.49 -26.85 -23.12
CA THR A 106 3.69 -27.24 -21.94
C THR A 106 4.41 -26.96 -20.62
N LEU A 107 5.73 -27.19 -20.58
CA LEU A 107 6.53 -26.93 -19.39
C LEU A 107 6.70 -25.43 -19.14
N LEU A 108 6.76 -24.62 -20.21
CA LEU A 108 6.76 -23.16 -20.15
C LEU A 108 5.45 -22.65 -19.56
N GLU A 109 4.30 -23.13 -20.03
CA GLU A 109 2.99 -22.77 -19.48
C GLU A 109 2.87 -23.12 -17.99
N GLU A 110 3.36 -24.30 -17.58
CA GLU A 110 3.39 -24.69 -16.16
C GLU A 110 4.26 -23.73 -15.32
N ARG A 111 5.40 -23.29 -15.85
CA ARG A 111 6.32 -22.38 -15.16
C ARG A 111 5.80 -20.95 -15.09
N GLU A 112 5.17 -20.46 -16.17
CA GLU A 112 4.46 -19.19 -16.18
C GLU A 112 3.30 -19.20 -15.17
N GLY A 113 2.51 -20.27 -15.14
CA GLY A 113 1.45 -20.46 -14.15
C GLY A 113 1.98 -20.50 -12.71
N ALA A 114 3.19 -21.02 -12.48
CA ALA A 114 3.82 -21.01 -11.17
C ALA A 114 4.23 -19.59 -10.72
N VAL A 115 4.70 -18.74 -11.64
CA VAL A 115 4.99 -17.32 -11.36
C VAL A 115 3.69 -16.58 -10.99
N ASP A 116 2.62 -16.79 -11.75
CA ASP A 116 1.32 -16.17 -11.48
C ASP A 116 0.75 -16.60 -10.12
N ALA A 117 0.83 -17.90 -9.80
CA ALA A 117 0.40 -18.42 -8.51
C ALA A 117 1.22 -17.86 -7.34
N LEU A 118 2.52 -17.62 -7.53
CA LEU A 118 3.36 -16.96 -6.53
C LEU A 118 2.94 -15.50 -6.33
N MET A 119 2.70 -14.77 -7.40
CA MET A 119 2.24 -13.39 -7.35
C MET A 119 0.86 -13.26 -6.68
N ASP A 120 -0.05 -14.21 -6.92
CA ASP A 120 -1.34 -14.25 -6.24
C ASP A 120 -1.19 -14.51 -4.73
N LYS A 121 -0.25 -15.37 -4.30
CA LYS A 121 0.06 -15.55 -2.87
C LYS A 121 0.60 -14.26 -2.24
N PHE A 122 1.50 -13.56 -2.93
CA PHE A 122 2.01 -12.27 -2.45
C PHE A 122 0.91 -11.22 -2.35
N ALA A 123 0.00 -11.18 -3.33
CA ALA A 123 -1.16 -10.31 -3.31
C ALA A 123 -2.09 -10.63 -2.12
N HIS A 124 -2.38 -11.91 -1.87
CA HIS A 124 -3.19 -12.33 -0.73
C HIS A 124 -2.55 -11.94 0.61
N MET A 125 -1.25 -12.20 0.79
CA MET A 125 -0.55 -11.82 2.02
C MET A 125 -0.56 -10.30 2.25
N ALA A 126 -0.40 -9.51 1.19
CA ALA A 126 -0.47 -8.06 1.29
C ALA A 126 -1.88 -7.55 1.66
N LEU A 127 -2.93 -8.17 1.09
CA LEU A 127 -4.31 -7.86 1.44
C LEU A 127 -4.63 -8.23 2.89
N ASP A 128 -4.15 -9.38 3.36
CA ASP A 128 -4.34 -9.82 4.75
C ASP A 128 -3.62 -8.89 5.73
N ALA A 129 -2.38 -8.49 5.42
CA ALA A 129 -1.62 -7.53 6.23
C ALA A 129 -2.29 -6.15 6.25
N ALA A 130 -2.88 -5.72 5.14
CA ALA A 130 -3.67 -4.49 5.08
C ALA A 130 -4.97 -4.59 5.90
N ALA A 131 -5.68 -5.74 5.85
CA ALA A 131 -6.88 -5.99 6.63
C ALA A 131 -6.61 -6.01 8.15
N ARG A 132 -5.45 -6.52 8.56
CA ARG A 132 -4.98 -6.49 9.95
C ARG A 132 -4.46 -5.12 10.40
N GLY A 133 -4.32 -4.16 9.48
CA GLY A 133 -3.77 -2.84 9.76
C GLY A 133 -2.26 -2.84 10.03
N GLU A 134 -1.56 -3.92 9.68
CA GLU A 134 -0.10 -4.03 9.81
C GLU A 134 0.62 -3.12 8.80
N VAL A 135 -0.02 -2.88 7.65
CA VAL A 135 0.50 -1.98 6.61
C VAL A 135 -0.09 -0.60 6.78
N GLN A 136 0.74 0.35 7.20
CA GLN A 136 0.37 1.75 7.35
C GLN A 136 -0.10 2.33 6.01
N ARG A 137 -1.31 2.90 5.99
CA ARG A 137 -1.93 3.42 4.75
C ARG A 137 -1.07 4.54 4.17
N PRO A 138 -1.04 4.77 2.85
CA PRO A 138 -0.27 5.88 2.28
C PRO A 138 -0.60 7.26 2.89
N SER A 139 -1.86 7.49 3.26
CA SER A 139 -2.29 8.69 3.99
C SER A 139 -1.70 8.78 5.40
N GLU A 140 -1.61 7.66 6.11
CA GLU A 140 -1.02 7.56 7.45
C GLU A 140 0.50 7.65 7.40
N ARG A 141 1.15 7.07 6.40
CA ARG A 141 2.60 7.22 6.16
C ARG A 141 2.96 8.66 5.83
N ARG A 142 2.17 9.34 5.01
CA ARG A 142 2.39 10.77 4.70
C ARG A 142 2.18 11.64 5.94
N ALA A 143 1.17 11.33 6.76
CA ALA A 143 0.96 12.01 8.04
C ALA A 143 2.08 11.72 9.05
N ALA A 144 2.57 10.47 9.12
CA ALA A 144 3.68 10.08 9.99
C ALA A 144 5.02 10.68 9.54
N GLN A 145 5.27 10.79 8.24
CA GLN A 145 6.45 11.47 7.70
C GLN A 145 6.36 12.99 7.92
N ALA A 146 5.17 13.58 7.81
CA ALA A 146 4.95 14.98 8.17
C ALA A 146 5.13 15.22 9.67
N ALA A 147 4.71 14.28 10.53
CA ALA A 147 4.89 14.35 11.97
C ALA A 147 6.33 14.03 12.43
N ALA A 148 7.07 13.19 11.68
CA ALA A 148 8.48 12.88 11.93
C ALA A 148 9.44 13.95 11.37
N GLY A 149 8.95 14.85 10.52
CA GLY A 149 9.69 15.99 9.98
C GLY A 149 9.65 17.26 10.85
N ASP A 150 9.07 17.20 12.05
CA ASP A 150 8.85 18.37 12.93
C ASP A 150 9.47 18.24 14.32
N TYR A 151 10.52 17.43 14.48
CA TYR A 151 11.37 17.44 15.68
C TYR A 151 12.82 17.14 15.31
N GLY A 152 13.45 18.09 14.60
CA GLY A 152 14.85 18.01 14.22
C GLY A 152 15.38 19.34 13.72
N ASP A 153 15.75 20.20 14.66
CA ASP A 153 16.88 21.14 14.54
C ASP A 153 16.89 22.08 13.33
N ASP A 154 16.18 23.21 13.43
CA ASP A 154 16.56 24.41 12.67
C ASP A 154 16.77 25.58 13.64
N ALA A 155 17.86 25.45 14.41
CA ALA A 155 18.65 26.59 14.79
C ALA A 155 19.71 26.81 13.68
N GLY A 156 19.28 27.30 12.51
CA GLY A 156 20.16 28.03 11.60
C GLY A 156 20.26 27.47 10.18
N GLY A 157 19.33 27.84 9.31
CA GLY A 157 19.53 27.70 7.87
C GLY A 157 18.62 28.61 7.05
N GLY A 158 19.04 29.85 6.83
CA GLY A 158 18.26 30.85 6.11
C GLY A 158 17.99 30.50 4.64
N GLY A 159 17.00 31.21 4.07
CA GLY A 159 16.92 31.44 2.63
C GLY A 159 15.63 30.95 1.97
N GLY A 160 14.49 31.51 2.40
CA GLY A 160 13.24 31.38 1.68
C GLY A 160 13.27 32.06 0.31
N GLY A 161 12.46 31.52 -0.61
CA GLY A 161 11.89 32.29 -1.72
C GLY A 161 12.48 32.01 -3.11
N ARG A 162 11.97 30.98 -3.79
CA ARG A 162 11.86 31.03 -5.26
C ARG A 162 10.39 31.17 -5.65
N TYR A 163 9.97 32.42 -5.71
CA TYR A 163 8.81 32.90 -6.45
C TYR A 163 9.07 32.65 -7.94
N GLY A 164 8.44 31.61 -8.49
CA GLY A 164 8.18 31.49 -9.91
C GLY A 164 7.05 32.45 -10.27
N GLY A 165 7.36 33.53 -10.98
CA GLY A 165 6.34 34.48 -11.41
C GLY A 165 6.88 35.59 -12.31
N GLY A 166 6.65 35.44 -13.62
CA GLY A 166 6.14 36.53 -14.46
C GLY A 166 7.12 37.53 -15.09
N ARG A 167 7.04 37.59 -16.42
CA ARG A 167 6.92 38.81 -17.27
C ARG A 167 7.99 39.91 -17.20
N GLY A 168 8.48 40.26 -18.40
CA GLY A 168 9.16 41.52 -18.74
C GLY A 168 10.62 41.25 -19.10
N GLY A 169 11.15 41.55 -20.29
CA GLY A 169 10.86 42.63 -21.22
C GLY A 169 12.17 43.42 -21.43
N SER A 170 12.44 43.83 -22.67
CA SER A 170 13.54 44.73 -23.12
C SER A 170 14.97 44.17 -23.08
N SER A 171 15.68 44.00 -24.20
CA SER A 171 16.11 44.92 -25.29
C SER A 171 17.47 45.58 -25.03
N TYR A 172 18.11 45.94 -26.15
CA TYR A 172 19.44 46.53 -26.36
C TYR A 172 20.57 45.50 -26.26
N GLY A 173 21.49 45.41 -27.22
CA GLY A 173 21.88 46.34 -28.28
C GLY A 173 23.36 46.13 -28.48
#